data_AF-A0A9W6C9F0-F1
#
_entry.id   AF-A0A9W6C9F0-F1
#
_cell.length_a   1.000
_cell.length_b   1.000
_cell.length_c   1.000
_cell.angle_alpha   90.00
_cell.angle_beta   90.00
_cell.angle_gamma   90.00
#
_symmetry.space_group_name_H-M   'P 1'
#
loop_
_entity.id
_entity.type
_entity.pdbx_description
1 polymer ?
#
loop_
_entity_poly.entity_id
_entity_poly.type
_entity_poly.pdbx_seq_one_letter_code
_entity_poly.pdbx_strand_id
1 'polypeptide(L)'
;MSNYLNYQEESTNIVKSRKKLSMIILAGVYLGIWAVSLISFWLFGSGSDALGYSIMYLWILLPVTTFILSLIIGKNDYWGQKKWLIALGFGLMYMLAEYGTFSAANMITFQKINLPEFIMIPIGTMVSLIGMGIGTRIRRCAWSN
;
A
#
# COMPACT_ATOMS: atom_id res chain seq x y z
N MET A 1 12.78 43.94 -2.05
CA MET A 1 12.27 43.07 -0.96
C MET A 1 11.16 42.14 -1.44
N SER A 2 10.15 42.64 -2.17
CA SER A 2 9.02 41.84 -2.69
C SER A 2 9.41 40.68 -3.61
N ASN A 3 10.37 40.87 -4.52
CA ASN A 3 10.81 39.81 -5.44
C ASN A 3 11.45 38.60 -4.73
N TYR A 4 12.15 38.82 -3.62
CA TYR A 4 12.76 37.72 -2.86
C TYR A 4 11.71 36.90 -2.11
N LEU A 5 10.71 37.58 -1.53
CA LEU A 5 9.58 36.92 -0.87
C LEU A 5 8.73 36.12 -1.88
N ASN A 6 8.42 36.71 -3.03
CA ASN A 6 7.70 36.01 -4.10
C ASN A 6 8.47 34.79 -4.61
N TYR A 7 9.79 34.90 -4.79
CA TYR A 7 10.62 33.75 -5.18
C TYR A 7 10.60 32.63 -4.14
N GLN A 8 10.69 32.97 -2.85
CA GLN A 8 10.60 31.98 -1.77
C GLN A 8 9.22 31.33 -1.68
N GLU A 9 8.15 32.10 -1.84
CA GLU A 9 6.78 31.57 -1.85
C GLU A 9 6.55 30.66 -3.06
N GLU A 10 7.00 31.06 -4.25
CA GLU A 10 6.86 30.26 -5.46
C GLU A 10 7.67 28.96 -5.39
N SER A 11 8.93 29.02 -4.97
CA SER A 11 9.76 27.82 -4.79
C SER A 11 9.23 26.90 -3.69
N THR A 12 8.71 27.44 -2.57
CA THR A 12 8.05 26.65 -1.51
C THR A 12 6.77 25.97 -2.02
N ASN A 13 5.96 26.69 -2.80
CA ASN A 13 4.74 26.16 -3.39
C ASN A 13 5.03 25.05 -4.41
N ILE A 14 6.06 25.20 -5.24
CA ILE A 14 6.48 24.18 -6.20
C ILE A 14 6.90 22.89 -5.47
N VAL A 15 7.73 22.98 -4.43
CA VAL A 15 8.18 21.80 -3.66
C VAL A 15 7.01 21.10 -2.95
N LYS A 16 6.10 21.87 -2.34
CA LYS A 16 4.91 21.32 -1.67
C LYS A 16 3.97 20.63 -2.66
N SER A 17 3.79 21.22 -3.84
CA SER A 17 3.00 20.64 -4.95
C SER A 17 3.61 19.33 -5.45
N ARG A 18 4.93 19.30 -5.71
CA ARG A 18 5.66 18.09 -6.12
C ARG A 18 5.55 16.96 -5.10
N LYS A 19 5.65 17.30 -3.79
CA LYS A 19 5.47 16.34 -2.69
C LYS A 19 4.05 15.76 -2.70
N LYS A 20 3.03 16.59 -2.86
CA LYS A 20 1.62 16.17 -2.94
C LYS A 20 1.33 15.31 -4.15
N LEU A 21 1.90 15.64 -5.31
CA LEU A 21 1.77 14.86 -6.54
C LEU A 21 2.43 13.48 -6.39
N SER A 22 3.63 13.41 -5.84
CA SER A 22 4.31 12.13 -5.56
C SER A 22 3.50 11.23 -4.62
N MET A 23 2.88 11.84 -3.60
CA MET A 23 1.98 11.16 -2.67
C MET A 23 0.74 10.57 -3.38
N ILE A 24 0.11 11.34 -4.27
CA ILE A 24 -1.04 10.86 -5.06
C ILE A 24 -0.62 9.74 -6.01
N ILE A 25 0.53 9.88 -6.69
CA ILE A 25 1.05 8.84 -7.59
C ILE A 25 1.29 7.54 -6.83
N LEU A 26 1.93 7.58 -5.65
CA LEU A 26 2.16 6.37 -4.85
C LEU A 26 0.85 5.68 -4.46
N ALA A 27 -0.16 6.45 -4.04
CA ALA A 27 -1.48 5.91 -3.73
C ALA A 27 -2.15 5.30 -4.97
N GLY A 28 -2.06 5.98 -6.13
CA GLY A 28 -2.59 5.50 -7.41
C GLY A 28 -1.91 4.22 -7.89
N VAL A 29 -0.59 4.12 -7.77
CA VAL A 29 0.17 2.91 -8.12
C VAL A 29 -0.23 1.74 -7.22
N TYR A 30 -0.37 1.96 -5.92
CA TYR A 30 -0.83 0.92 -5.01
C TYR A 30 -2.24 0.42 -5.35
N LEU A 31 -3.18 1.35 -5.54
CA LEU A 31 -4.55 1.02 -5.93
C LEU A 31 -4.60 0.31 -7.28
N GLY A 32 -3.76 0.72 -8.23
CA GLY A 32 -3.63 0.06 -9.53
C GLY A 32 -3.17 -1.38 -9.38
N ILE A 33 -2.10 -1.63 -8.62
CA ILE A 33 -1.59 -2.99 -8.35
C ILE A 33 -2.67 -3.83 -7.67
N TRP A 34 -3.33 -3.27 -6.66
CA TRP A 34 -4.39 -3.95 -5.89
C TRP A 34 -5.61 -4.30 -6.76
N ALA A 35 -6.05 -3.38 -7.61
CA ALA A 35 -7.17 -3.61 -8.52
C ALA A 35 -6.81 -4.63 -9.61
N VAL A 36 -5.62 -4.51 -10.21
CA VAL A 36 -5.13 -5.48 -11.19
C VAL A 36 -5.03 -6.86 -10.57
N SER A 37 -4.53 -7.00 -9.33
CA SER A 37 -4.47 -8.30 -8.68
C SER A 37 -5.84 -8.94 -8.48
N LEU A 38 -6.85 -8.15 -8.10
CA LEU A 38 -8.23 -8.64 -7.97
C LEU A 38 -8.80 -9.08 -9.32
N ILE A 39 -8.65 -8.25 -10.35
CA ILE A 39 -9.15 -8.57 -11.68
C ILE A 39 -8.45 -9.82 -12.24
N SER A 40 -7.13 -9.92 -12.09
CA SER A 40 -6.36 -11.09 -12.50
C SER A 40 -6.81 -12.36 -11.77
N PHE A 41 -7.11 -12.29 -10.47
CA PHE A 41 -7.67 -13.41 -9.73
C PHE A 41 -8.98 -13.90 -10.37
N TRP A 42 -9.91 -13.02 -10.71
CA TRP A 42 -11.20 -13.44 -11.30
C TRP A 42 -11.09 -13.88 -12.77
N LEU A 43 -10.19 -13.30 -13.55
CA LEU A 43 -9.99 -13.68 -14.95
C LEU A 43 -9.27 -15.03 -15.12
N PHE A 44 -8.28 -15.31 -14.27
CA PHE A 44 -7.45 -16.51 -14.35
C PHE A 44 -7.75 -17.56 -13.26
N GLY A 45 -8.68 -17.24 -12.35
CA GLY A 45 -9.03 -18.03 -11.17
C GLY A 45 -9.80 -19.34 -11.43
N SER A 46 -10.14 -19.64 -12.69
CA SER A 46 -11.03 -20.75 -13.06
C SER A 46 -10.30 -22.04 -13.49
N GLY A 47 -8.97 -22.03 -13.60
CA GLY A 47 -8.16 -23.18 -14.01
C GLY A 47 -7.62 -24.02 -12.84
N SER A 48 -7.18 -25.26 -13.10
CA SER A 48 -6.59 -26.16 -12.09
C SER A 48 -5.32 -25.57 -11.41
N ASP A 49 -4.64 -24.63 -12.05
CA ASP A 49 -3.45 -23.92 -11.52
C ASP A 49 -3.79 -22.57 -10.84
N ALA A 50 -5.07 -22.18 -10.83
CA ALA A 50 -5.53 -20.89 -10.32
C ALA A 50 -5.22 -20.66 -8.83
N LEU A 51 -5.26 -21.72 -8.03
CA LEU A 51 -4.99 -21.64 -6.59
C LEU A 51 -3.55 -21.22 -6.31
N GLY A 52 -2.57 -21.76 -7.05
CA GLY A 52 -1.16 -21.43 -6.88
C GLY A 52 -0.85 -19.98 -7.26
N TYR A 53 -1.42 -19.51 -8.37
CA TYR A 53 -1.31 -18.10 -8.78
C TYR A 53 -1.89 -17.14 -7.76
N SER A 54 -3.05 -17.47 -7.21
CA SER A 54 -3.75 -16.65 -6.23
C SER A 54 -2.97 -16.52 -4.92
N ILE A 55 -2.35 -17.61 -4.46
CA ILE A 55 -1.48 -17.61 -3.28
C ILE A 55 -0.26 -16.73 -3.54
N MET A 56 0.36 -16.82 -4.73
CA MET A 56 1.51 -16.00 -5.08
C MET A 56 1.17 -14.51 -5.08
N TYR A 57 0.01 -14.12 -5.61
CA TYR A 57 -0.45 -12.74 -5.61
C TYR A 57 -0.73 -12.21 -4.20
N LEU A 58 -1.50 -12.96 -3.40
CA LEU A 58 -1.91 -12.51 -2.07
C LEU A 58 -0.77 -12.55 -1.06
N TRP A 59 0.06 -13.57 -1.06
CA TRP A 59 1.08 -13.76 -0.03
C TRP A 59 2.47 -13.23 -0.40
N ILE A 60 2.74 -13.00 -1.69
CA ILE A 60 4.03 -12.46 -2.14
C ILE A 60 3.84 -11.07 -2.74
N LEU A 61 3.02 -10.92 -3.78
CA LEU A 61 2.94 -9.63 -4.49
C LEU A 61 2.41 -8.50 -3.59
N LEU A 62 1.29 -8.70 -2.91
CA LEU A 62 0.70 -7.66 -2.04
C LEU A 62 1.60 -7.30 -0.84
N PRO A 63 2.19 -8.26 -0.10
CA PRO A 63 3.11 -7.95 0.98
C PRO A 63 4.38 -7.25 0.50
N VAL A 64 4.97 -7.70 -0.61
CA VAL A 64 6.18 -7.09 -1.18
C VAL A 64 5.91 -5.66 -1.64
N THR A 65 4.80 -5.43 -2.35
CA THR A 65 4.43 -4.07 -2.82
C THR A 65 4.10 -3.15 -1.66
N THR A 66 3.37 -3.65 -0.64
CA THR A 66 3.09 -2.93 0.61
C THR A 66 4.39 -2.58 1.35
N PHE A 67 5.34 -3.51 1.40
CA PHE A 67 6.65 -3.29 2.01
C PHE A 67 7.45 -2.21 1.27
N ILE A 68 7.56 -2.28 -0.06
CA ILE A 68 8.28 -1.29 -0.87
C ILE A 68 7.65 0.10 -0.74
N LEU A 69 6.32 0.19 -0.80
CA LEU A 69 5.63 1.48 -0.68
C LEU A 69 5.75 2.06 0.73
N SER A 70 5.62 1.24 1.77
CA SER A 70 5.82 1.68 3.15
C SER A 70 7.27 2.12 3.42
N LEU A 71 8.26 1.46 2.81
CA LEU A 71 9.66 1.91 2.80
C LEU A 71 9.81 3.30 2.18
N ILE A 72 9.24 3.52 0.98
CA ILE A 72 9.30 4.81 0.28
C ILE A 72 8.63 5.92 1.11
N ILE A 73 7.45 5.63 1.68
CA ILE A 73 6.71 6.55 2.54
C ILE A 73 7.53 6.90 3.80
N GLY A 74 8.13 5.89 4.44
CA GLY A 74 8.99 6.08 5.62
C GLY A 74 10.24 6.90 5.31
N LYS A 75 10.88 6.63 4.17
CA LYS A 75 12.11 7.31 3.71
C LYS A 75 11.87 8.79 3.37
N ASN A 76 10.77 9.10 2.69
CA ASN A 76 10.49 10.47 2.24
C ASN A 76 9.65 11.29 3.24
N ASP A 77 9.30 10.69 4.39
CA ASP A 77 8.41 11.27 5.40
C ASP A 77 7.14 11.87 4.76
N TYR A 78 6.55 11.11 3.84
CA TYR A 78 5.26 11.45 3.26
C TYR A 78 4.20 11.33 4.36
N TRP A 79 3.28 12.30 4.41
CA TRP A 79 2.23 12.41 5.45
C TRP A 79 2.66 12.61 6.92
N GLY A 80 3.95 12.75 7.23
CA GLY A 80 4.42 13.13 8.58
C GLY A 80 3.93 12.14 9.66
N GLN A 81 3.14 12.60 10.64
CA GLN A 81 2.56 11.73 11.66
C GLN A 81 1.44 10.81 11.11
N LYS A 82 0.74 11.21 10.04
CA LYS A 82 -0.37 10.43 9.47
C LYS A 82 0.09 9.17 8.74
N LYS A 83 1.39 9.00 8.49
CA LYS A 83 1.94 7.78 7.85
C LYS A 83 1.63 6.50 8.63
N TRP A 84 1.51 6.59 9.96
CA TRP A 84 1.14 5.44 10.79
C TRP A 84 -0.31 4.99 10.55
N LEU A 85 -1.21 5.92 10.23
CA LEU A 85 -2.58 5.58 9.81
C LEU A 85 -2.60 4.91 8.42
N ILE A 86 -1.66 5.27 7.54
CA ILE A 86 -1.51 4.62 6.23
C ILE A 86 -1.10 3.16 6.39
N ALA A 87 -0.27 2.83 7.38
CA ALA A 87 0.09 1.44 7.68
C ALA A 87 -1.13 0.59 8.06
N LEU A 88 -2.06 1.14 8.85
CA LEU A 88 -3.35 0.50 9.13
C LEU A 88 -4.22 0.37 7.88
N GLY A 89 -4.23 1.39 7.02
CA GLY A 89 -4.91 1.37 5.73
C GLY A 89 -4.43 0.23 4.82
N PHE A 90 -3.12 -0.03 4.79
CA PHE A 90 -2.57 -1.16 4.05
C PHE A 90 -3.02 -2.52 4.61
N GLY A 91 -3.12 -2.66 5.94
CA GLY A 91 -3.70 -3.86 6.56
C GLY A 91 -5.17 -4.07 6.19
N LEU A 92 -5.98 -3.00 6.18
CA LEU A 92 -7.37 -3.07 5.73
C LEU A 92 -7.48 -3.47 4.26
N MET A 93 -6.63 -2.91 3.39
CA MET A 93 -6.60 -3.25 1.97
C MET A 93 -6.16 -4.70 1.72
N TYR A 94 -5.25 -5.22 2.56
CA TYR A 94 -4.84 -6.62 2.51
C TYR A 94 -6.00 -7.57 2.84
N MET A 95 -6.71 -7.30 3.94
CA MET A 95 -7.93 -8.04 4.29
C MET A 95 -9.00 -7.97 3.19
N LEU A 96 -9.21 -6.78 2.60
CA LEU A 96 -10.18 -6.61 1.50
C LEU A 96 -9.79 -7.40 0.25
N ALA A 97 -8.49 -7.49 -0.07
CA ALA A 97 -8.03 -8.27 -1.20
C ALA A 97 -8.37 -9.75 -1.03
N GLU A 98 -8.09 -10.30 0.15
CA GLU A 98 -8.39 -11.70 0.46
C GLU A 98 -9.89 -11.98 0.49
N TYR A 99 -10.66 -11.08 1.10
CA TYR A 99 -12.11 -11.21 1.14
C TYR A 99 -12.72 -11.16 -0.27
N GLY A 100 -12.25 -10.26 -1.13
CA GLY A 100 -12.71 -10.10 -2.51
C GLY A 100 -12.25 -11.20 -3.48
N THR A 101 -11.35 -12.10 -3.04
CA THR A 101 -10.81 -13.20 -3.85
C THR A 101 -11.24 -14.55 -3.27
N PHE A 102 -10.49 -15.09 -2.32
CA PHE A 102 -10.67 -16.43 -1.78
C PHE A 102 -11.98 -16.56 -1.01
N SER A 103 -12.31 -15.58 -0.16
CA SER A 103 -13.57 -15.65 0.60
C SER A 103 -14.75 -15.59 -0.35
N ALA A 104 -14.79 -14.62 -1.27
CA ALA A 104 -15.82 -14.49 -2.30
C ALA A 104 -15.95 -15.72 -3.20
N ALA A 105 -14.83 -16.29 -3.69
CA ALA A 105 -14.84 -17.52 -4.47
C ALA A 105 -15.42 -18.70 -3.67
N ASN A 106 -15.00 -18.86 -2.41
CA ASN A 106 -15.54 -19.88 -1.53
C ASN A 106 -17.05 -19.70 -1.26
N MET A 107 -17.55 -18.47 -1.13
CA MET A 107 -18.99 -18.23 -0.96
C MET A 107 -19.79 -18.70 -2.17
N ILE A 108 -19.27 -18.49 -3.38
CA ILE A 108 -19.91 -18.94 -4.62
C ILE A 108 -19.94 -20.48 -4.67
N THR A 109 -18.82 -21.12 -4.35
CA THR A 109 -18.68 -22.58 -4.39
C THR A 109 -19.54 -23.29 -3.34
N PHE A 110 -19.55 -22.78 -2.10
CA PHE A 110 -20.20 -23.44 -0.97
C PHE A 110 -21.57 -22.85 -0.60
N GLN A 111 -22.05 -21.82 -1.31
CA GLN A 111 -23.33 -21.13 -1.07
C GLN A 111 -23.49 -20.70 0.40
N LYS A 112 -22.38 -20.38 1.08
CA LYS A 112 -22.35 -19.88 2.46
C LYS A 112 -21.66 -18.53 2.50
N ILE A 113 -22.24 -17.59 3.25
CA ILE A 113 -21.61 -16.29 3.51
C ILE A 113 -20.48 -16.49 4.51
N ASN A 114 -19.25 -16.24 4.08
CA ASN A 114 -18.09 -16.19 4.97
C ASN A 114 -17.89 -14.75 5.44
N LEU A 115 -17.54 -14.57 6.71
CA LEU A 115 -17.18 -13.25 7.23
C LEU A 115 -15.74 -12.91 6.83
N PRO A 116 -15.40 -11.62 6.68
CA PRO A 116 -14.02 -11.21 6.44
C PRO A 116 -13.13 -11.63 7.61
N GLU A 117 -11.95 -12.16 7.29
CA GLU A 117 -10.96 -12.56 8.28
C GLU A 117 -10.20 -11.35 8.82
N PHE A 118 -10.71 -10.77 9.91
CA PHE A 118 -10.11 -9.60 10.54
C PHE A 118 -8.66 -9.82 11.02
N ILE A 119 -8.21 -11.07 11.17
CA ILE A 119 -6.82 -11.41 11.51
C ILE A 119 -5.82 -10.97 10.42
N MET A 120 -6.29 -10.74 9.21
CA MET A 120 -5.44 -10.34 8.08
C MET A 120 -5.10 -8.86 8.12
N ILE A 121 -5.87 -8.05 8.86
CA ILE A 121 -5.55 -6.64 9.12
C ILE A 121 -4.23 -6.49 9.87
N PRO A 122 -4.00 -7.10 11.05
CA PRO A 122 -2.74 -6.97 11.76
C PRO A 122 -1.56 -7.57 10.97
N ILE A 123 -1.78 -8.62 10.17
CA ILE A 123 -0.74 -9.21 9.31
C ILE A 123 -0.26 -8.19 8.26
N GLY A 124 -1.18 -7.63 7.46
CA GLY A 124 -0.83 -6.61 6.46
C GLY A 124 -0.27 -5.33 7.09
N THR A 125 -0.80 -4.96 8.28
CA THR A 125 -0.29 -3.82 9.05
C THR A 125 1.15 -4.04 9.50
N MET A 126 1.49 -5.23 10.01
CA MET A 126 2.85 -5.55 10.47
C MET A 126 3.87 -5.41 9.35
N VAL A 127 3.57 -5.95 8.17
CA VAL A 127 4.44 -5.82 6.98
C VAL A 127 4.69 -4.34 6.65
N SER A 128 3.63 -3.52 6.66
CA SER A 128 3.78 -2.09 6.44
C SER A 128 4.56 -1.38 7.55
N LEU A 129 4.38 -1.77 8.82
CA LEU A 129 5.09 -1.14 9.92
C LEU A 129 6.59 -1.44 9.85
N ILE A 130 6.99 -2.65 9.46
CA ILE A 130 8.39 -3.02 9.27
C ILE A 130 9.00 -2.17 8.15
N GLY A 131 8.36 -2.12 6.97
CA GLY A 131 8.87 -1.30 5.86
C GLY A 131 8.94 0.18 6.22
N MET A 132 7.93 0.72 6.90
CA MET A 132 7.92 2.10 7.35
C MET A 132 8.98 2.40 8.41
N GLY A 133 9.23 1.47 9.32
CA GLY A 133 10.27 1.55 10.34
C GLY A 133 11.67 1.62 9.73
N ILE A 134 11.97 0.72 8.78
CA ILE A 134 13.24 0.69 8.05
C ILE A 134 13.41 1.99 7.24
N GLY A 135 12.39 2.41 6.50
CA GLY A 135 12.44 3.64 5.71
C GLY A 135 12.71 4.87 6.59
N THR A 136 12.08 4.94 7.76
CA THR A 136 12.29 6.04 8.72
C THR A 136 13.70 6.01 9.32
N ARG A 137 14.28 4.83 9.55
CA ARG A 137 15.66 4.67 10.01
C ARG A 137 16.67 5.14 8.97
N ILE A 138 16.52 4.72 7.71
CA ILE A 138 17.39 5.15 6.59
C ILE A 138 17.40 6.68 6.49
N ARG A 139 16.24 7.32 6.57
CA ARG A 139 16.14 8.78 6.57
C ARG A 139 16.93 9.41 7.71
N ARG A 140 16.83 8.87 8.93
CA ARG A 140 17.57 9.41 10.09
C ARG A 140 19.09 9.26 9.93
N CYS A 141 19.56 8.14 9.41
CA CYS A 141 20.99 7.93 9.16
C CYS A 141 21.54 8.86 8.07
N ALA A 142 20.78 9.10 7.00
CA ALA A 142 21.19 9.98 5.90
C ALA A 142 21.31 11.48 6.30
N TRP A 143 20.69 11.89 7.40
CA TRP A 143 20.76 13.25 7.94
C TRP A 143 21.76 13.39 9.10
N SER A 144 22.36 12.28 9.54
CA SER A 144 23.31 12.24 10.66
C SER A 144 24.79 12.23 10.21
N ASN A 145 25.04 12.24 8.91
CA ASN A 145 26.35 12.18 8.27
C ASN A 145 26.54 13.41 7.38
#